data_AF-A0AAV9NAV6-F1
#
_entry.id   AF-A0AAV9NAV6-F1
#
_cell.length_a   1.000
_cell.length_b   1.000
_cell.length_c   1.000
_cell.angle_alpha   90.00
_cell.angle_beta   90.00
_cell.angle_gamma   90.00
#
_symmetry.space_group_name_H-M   'P 1'
#
loop_
_entity.id
_entity.type
_entity.pdbx_description
1 polymer ?
#
loop_
_entity_poly.entity_id
_entity_poly.type
_entity_poly.pdbx_seq_one_letter_code
_entity_poly.pdbx_strand_id
1 'polypeptide(L)'
;MCHQSQNASLRLDTGYLDSHFDLGLNAPSKDRILLRRVTNCQGYYIYDWVFEAGTQPQPDVWIPLPQLTRPDADLSLFSLSSNNIQYLGPIDDPFFSAHKMLQSDDMTSWKADGPEEFVHFMACTDQHQFCIPQAKNFRRPEICTQLSGYIPLCGSLNAFPFNKMQLATAERICSQLSFALMDEAVSGLGPSALLAVEHVVTLISDSLPIDHWMREVSYWFAISLSRVQRGLIQYAAGPAEIPHGMSVVPPSDEAGRQLCKAQKIRANGGYQSYSVLGLCIILVFGVAIILTSWVLEPITNFLRKNYLNDRKRRRIQWLLDGKLQMLRMAYEYAGVGDWIKKDEETPVVQNLNKIFVFPVNPNASDPGWREPCPIQDAVVPLSDGQQNTTPETKPLISSHTTTDEGNR
;
A
#
# COMPACT_ATOMS: atom_id res chain seq x y z
N MET A 1 -29.16 1.95 44.44
CA MET A 1 -27.95 1.28 44.96
C MET A 1 -27.08 0.97 43.76
N CYS A 2 -25.91 1.60 43.62
CA CYS A 2 -25.00 1.34 42.50
C CYS A 2 -24.31 0.00 42.74
N HIS A 3 -24.69 -1.03 41.99
CA HIS A 3 -23.95 -2.28 41.96
C HIS A 3 -22.68 -2.05 41.13
N GLN A 4 -21.53 -1.81 41.79
CA GLN A 4 -20.25 -1.83 41.10
C GLN A 4 -20.01 -3.26 40.61
N SER A 5 -20.06 -3.48 39.30
CA SER A 5 -19.44 -4.67 38.70
C SER A 5 -17.95 -4.60 39.04
N GLN A 6 -17.49 -5.50 39.91
CA GLN A 6 -16.15 -5.46 40.52
C GLN A 6 -14.99 -5.60 39.51
N ASN A 7 -15.25 -5.74 38.21
CA ASN A 7 -14.24 -5.97 37.16
C ASN A 7 -14.42 -5.15 35.86
N ALA A 8 -15.36 -4.21 35.75
CA ALA A 8 -15.71 -3.60 34.46
C ALA A 8 -15.10 -2.21 34.21
N SER A 9 -13.79 -2.03 34.45
CA SER A 9 -13.08 -0.82 34.01
C SER A 9 -12.03 -1.18 32.96
N LEU A 10 -12.10 -0.57 31.77
CA LEU A 10 -11.11 -0.73 30.72
C LEU A 10 -10.25 0.52 30.65
N ARG A 11 -8.92 0.33 30.66
CA ARG A 11 -7.94 1.39 30.47
C ARG A 11 -7.20 1.17 29.16
N LEU A 12 -7.31 2.12 28.25
CA LEU A 12 -6.57 2.17 26.99
C LEU A 12 -5.52 3.28 27.08
N ASP A 13 -4.27 2.95 26.80
CA ASP A 13 -3.14 3.87 26.87
C ASP A 13 -2.33 3.73 25.58
N THR A 14 -2.14 4.83 24.86
CA THR A 14 -1.34 4.80 23.62
C THR A 14 0.14 4.54 23.89
N GLY A 15 0.59 4.68 25.14
CA GLY A 15 1.98 4.97 25.42
C GLY A 15 2.37 6.32 24.81
N TYR A 16 3.67 6.51 24.54
CA TYR A 16 4.18 7.73 23.93
C TYR A 16 4.22 7.59 22.41
N LEU A 17 3.32 8.29 21.73
CA LEU A 17 3.28 8.46 20.28
C LEU A 17 4.27 9.55 19.87
N ASP A 18 5.21 9.22 19.00
CA ASP A 18 6.21 10.15 18.47
C ASP A 18 5.63 10.92 17.27
N SER A 19 5.72 12.26 17.30
CA SER A 19 5.19 13.11 16.25
C SER A 19 5.76 12.79 14.86
N HIS A 20 7.00 12.32 14.78
CA HIS A 20 7.66 11.94 13.53
C HIS A 20 7.31 10.53 13.08
N PHE A 21 7.40 9.53 13.96
CA PHE A 21 7.22 8.13 13.57
C PHE A 21 5.76 7.72 13.47
N ASP A 22 4.91 8.16 14.38
CA ASP A 22 3.54 7.69 14.51
C ASP A 22 2.53 8.64 13.84
N LEU A 23 2.86 9.93 13.76
CA LEU A 23 2.01 10.98 13.18
C LEU A 23 2.53 11.56 11.85
N GLY A 24 3.74 11.16 11.43
CA GLY A 24 4.31 11.52 10.13
C GLY A 24 4.81 12.97 10.01
N LEU A 25 4.98 13.69 11.11
CA LEU A 25 5.55 15.04 11.12
C LEU A 25 7.08 14.96 11.04
N ASN A 26 7.62 15.12 9.83
CA ASN A 26 9.04 15.05 9.50
C ASN A 26 9.87 16.21 10.09
N ALA A 27 10.04 16.19 11.41
CA ALA A 27 10.84 17.13 12.17
C ALA A 27 12.21 16.53 12.56
N PRO A 28 13.27 17.36 12.66
CA PRO A 28 14.54 16.94 13.24
C PRO A 28 14.34 16.60 14.72
N SER A 29 15.25 15.79 15.28
CA SER A 29 15.13 15.25 16.65
C SER A 29 14.81 16.27 17.74
N LYS A 30 15.39 17.48 17.67
CA LYS A 30 15.18 18.57 18.64
C LYS A 30 13.77 19.18 18.62
N ASP A 31 13.02 18.97 17.54
CA ASP A 31 11.72 19.60 17.30
C ASP A 31 10.57 18.59 17.41
N ARG A 32 10.87 17.34 17.79
CA ARG A 32 9.87 16.29 18.00
C ARG A 32 9.20 16.46 19.35
N ILE A 33 7.97 15.98 19.43
CA ILE A 33 7.20 15.87 20.67
C ILE A 33 6.58 14.48 20.77
N LEU A 34 6.24 14.10 21.99
CA LEU A 34 5.48 12.89 22.28
C LEU A 34 4.07 13.27 22.71
N LEU A 35 3.08 12.56 22.20
CA LEU A 35 1.70 12.60 22.67
C LEU A 35 1.40 11.30 23.43
N ARG A 36 0.74 11.40 24.57
CA ARG A 36 0.13 10.22 25.21
C ARG A 36 -1.32 10.53 25.51
N ARG A 37 -2.18 9.59 25.15
CA ARG A 37 -3.60 9.59 25.51
C ARG A 37 -3.89 8.39 26.39
N VAL A 38 -4.68 8.64 27.42
CA VAL A 38 -5.19 7.64 28.35
C VAL A 38 -6.71 7.78 28.38
N THR A 39 -7.39 6.70 28.03
CA THR A 39 -8.86 6.61 28.10
C THR A 39 -9.23 5.56 29.14
N ASN A 40 -10.06 5.91 30.12
CA ASN A 40 -10.63 4.93 31.06
C ASN A 40 -12.15 4.90 30.89
N CYS A 41 -12.71 3.71 30.61
CA CYS A 41 -14.14 3.52 30.44
C CYS A 41 -14.71 2.55 31.47
N GLN A 42 -15.93 2.82 31.94
CA GLN A 42 -16.65 2.02 32.92
C GLN A 42 -18.17 2.17 32.75
N GLY A 43 -18.91 1.07 32.97
CA GLY A 43 -20.37 1.07 32.92
C GLY A 43 -21.01 1.83 34.10
N TYR A 44 -22.04 2.64 33.82
CA TYR A 44 -22.85 3.39 34.80
C TYR A 44 -24.30 3.50 34.32
N TYR A 45 -25.19 4.22 35.02
CA TYR A 45 -26.61 4.42 34.65
C TYR A 45 -26.96 5.92 34.50
N ILE A 46 -26.63 6.60 33.39
CA ILE A 46 -26.99 8.04 33.18
C ILE A 46 -26.97 8.41 31.66
N TYR A 47 -27.93 9.22 31.17
CA TYR A 47 -28.13 9.83 29.81
C TYR A 47 -26.87 10.24 29.00
N ASP A 48 -26.93 10.30 27.66
CA ASP A 48 -25.77 10.71 26.84
C ASP A 48 -25.47 12.21 26.93
N TRP A 49 -24.27 12.52 27.41
CA TRP A 49 -23.84 13.89 27.57
C TRP A 49 -22.31 13.97 27.61
N VAL A 50 -21.75 15.05 27.10
CA VAL A 50 -20.31 15.30 27.10
C VAL A 50 -20.01 16.46 28.05
N PHE A 51 -18.98 16.30 28.88
CA PHE A 51 -18.41 17.38 29.67
C PHE A 51 -16.91 17.48 29.40
N GLU A 52 -16.52 18.55 28.71
CA GLU A 52 -15.11 18.90 28.52
C GLU A 52 -14.60 19.60 29.79
N ALA A 53 -13.48 19.11 30.33
CA ALA A 53 -12.92 19.66 31.56
C ALA A 53 -12.56 21.14 31.38
N GLY A 54 -12.90 21.99 32.35
CA GLY A 54 -12.57 23.42 32.32
C GLY A 54 -13.56 24.31 31.55
N THR A 55 -14.64 23.75 30.99
CA THR A 55 -15.77 24.54 30.47
C THR A 55 -16.53 25.23 31.61
N GLN A 56 -16.99 26.47 31.37
CA GLN A 56 -17.90 27.17 32.28
C GLN A 56 -19.33 26.66 32.08
N PRO A 57 -20.19 26.69 33.12
CA PRO A 57 -21.60 26.34 33.00
C PRO A 57 -22.28 27.18 31.90
N GLN A 58 -22.72 26.53 30.82
CA GLN A 58 -23.52 27.13 29.75
C GLN A 58 -24.86 26.40 29.66
N PRO A 59 -25.94 27.06 29.19
CA PRO A 59 -27.29 26.46 29.15
C PRO A 59 -27.39 25.18 28.30
N ASP A 60 -26.48 24.97 27.34
CA ASP A 60 -26.47 23.82 26.43
C ASP A 60 -25.39 22.78 26.77
N VAL A 61 -24.63 22.98 27.85
CA VAL A 61 -23.56 22.06 28.28
C VAL A 61 -24.05 21.26 29.48
N TRP A 62 -24.01 19.94 29.35
CA TRP A 62 -24.28 19.08 30.49
C TRP A 62 -23.18 19.17 31.53
N ILE A 63 -23.59 19.30 32.78
CA ILE A 63 -22.68 19.39 33.90
C ILE A 63 -22.83 18.10 34.70
N PRO A 64 -21.77 17.29 34.82
CA PRO A 64 -21.81 16.08 35.62
C PRO A 64 -22.11 16.43 37.07
N LEU A 65 -22.75 15.50 37.78
CA LEU A 65 -22.85 15.61 39.23
C LEU A 65 -21.44 15.73 39.84
N PRO A 66 -21.26 16.44 40.97
CA PRO A 66 -19.93 16.66 41.56
C PRO A 66 -19.12 15.39 41.84
N GLN A 67 -19.78 14.24 42.03
CA GLN A 67 -19.12 12.94 42.24
C GLN A 67 -18.54 12.34 40.94
N LEU A 68 -19.04 12.75 39.78
CA LEU A 68 -18.61 12.33 38.44
C LEU A 68 -17.72 13.38 37.77
N THR A 69 -17.76 14.62 38.23
CA THR A 69 -16.92 15.70 37.69
C THR A 69 -15.45 15.43 37.98
N ARG A 70 -14.63 15.44 36.93
CA ARG A 70 -13.16 15.43 37.05
C ARG A 70 -12.58 16.68 36.39
N PRO A 71 -11.71 17.44 37.08
CA PRO A 71 -11.08 18.62 36.49
C PRO A 71 -9.91 18.28 35.55
N ASP A 72 -9.41 17.05 35.61
CA ASP A 72 -8.23 16.58 34.88
C ASP A 72 -8.55 15.61 33.74
N ALA A 73 -9.82 15.45 33.36
CA ALA A 73 -10.24 14.52 32.32
C ALA A 73 -11.55 14.98 31.66
N ASP A 74 -11.66 14.80 30.35
CA ASP A 74 -12.92 15.00 29.64
C ASP A 74 -13.81 13.77 29.85
N LEU A 75 -15.10 13.97 30.11
CA LEU A 75 -16.05 12.91 30.39
C LEU A 75 -17.04 12.76 29.23
N SER A 76 -17.04 11.59 28.62
CA SER A 76 -18.01 11.18 27.61
C SER A 76 -18.95 10.13 28.20
N LEU A 77 -20.24 10.22 27.91
CA LEU A 77 -21.25 9.30 28.39
C LEU A 77 -22.05 8.74 27.21
N PHE A 78 -22.08 7.42 27.10
CA PHE A 78 -22.72 6.67 26.03
C PHE A 78 -23.98 6.01 26.56
N SER A 79 -25.06 6.11 25.79
CA SER A 79 -26.30 5.40 26.04
C SER A 79 -26.58 4.40 24.94
N LEU A 80 -26.85 3.16 25.31
CA LEU A 80 -27.24 2.09 24.40
C LEU A 80 -28.70 1.75 24.63
N SER A 81 -29.57 2.26 23.75
CA SER A 81 -30.95 1.80 23.68
C SER A 81 -30.99 0.53 22.84
N SER A 82 -31.20 -0.63 23.48
CA SER A 82 -31.24 -1.93 22.81
C SER A 82 -32.54 -2.15 21.99
N ASN A 83 -33.42 -1.15 21.94
CA ASN A 83 -34.70 -1.16 21.25
C ASN A 83 -35.49 -2.44 21.55
N ASN A 84 -35.64 -3.32 20.55
CA ASN A 84 -36.34 -4.60 20.68
C ASN A 84 -35.49 -5.78 20.18
N ILE A 85 -34.15 -5.64 20.24
CA ILE A 85 -33.22 -6.68 19.82
C ILE A 85 -33.38 -7.91 20.70
N GLN A 86 -33.35 -9.08 20.06
CA GLN A 86 -33.45 -10.40 20.66
C GLN A 86 -32.18 -11.17 20.40
N TYR A 87 -31.64 -11.80 21.44
CA TYR A 87 -30.45 -12.62 21.33
C TYR A 87 -30.82 -14.11 21.28
N LEU A 88 -30.04 -14.90 20.55
CA LEU A 88 -30.21 -16.36 20.47
C LEU A 88 -29.66 -17.13 21.69
N GLY A 89 -29.01 -16.42 22.62
CA GLY A 89 -28.53 -16.94 23.90
C GLY A 89 -28.45 -15.83 24.95
N PRO A 90 -28.28 -16.18 26.24
CA PRO A 90 -28.07 -15.19 27.30
C PRO A 90 -26.74 -14.44 27.11
N ILE A 91 -26.69 -13.18 27.53
CA ILE A 91 -25.52 -12.32 27.43
C ILE A 91 -25.17 -11.75 28.80
N ASP A 92 -23.99 -12.13 29.30
CA ASP A 92 -23.42 -11.66 30.57
C ASP A 92 -22.56 -10.37 30.40
N ASP A 93 -22.47 -9.83 29.18
CA ASP A 93 -21.76 -8.57 28.90
C ASP A 93 -22.43 -7.39 29.64
N PRO A 94 -21.71 -6.60 30.45
CA PRO A 94 -22.31 -5.53 31.24
C PRO A 94 -23.01 -4.42 30.45
N PHE A 95 -22.63 -4.19 29.18
CA PHE A 95 -23.19 -3.16 28.33
C PHE A 95 -24.31 -3.69 27.43
N PHE A 96 -24.25 -4.97 27.04
CA PHE A 96 -25.27 -5.64 26.21
C PHE A 96 -26.12 -6.65 26.99
N SER A 97 -26.16 -6.53 28.31
CA SER A 97 -26.75 -7.50 29.25
C SER A 97 -28.15 -7.95 28.82
N ALA A 98 -28.34 -9.26 28.69
CA ALA A 98 -29.62 -9.85 28.30
C ALA A 98 -29.77 -11.27 28.87
N HIS A 99 -30.47 -11.41 29.99
CA HIS A 99 -30.74 -12.68 30.66
C HIS A 99 -32.23 -13.04 30.68
N LYS A 100 -33.12 -12.12 30.31
CA LYS A 100 -34.57 -12.36 30.28
C LYS A 100 -34.94 -13.24 29.09
N MET A 101 -35.17 -14.50 29.41
CA MET A 101 -35.66 -15.49 28.46
C MET A 101 -37.11 -15.19 28.05
N LEU A 102 -37.34 -15.15 26.74
CA LEU A 102 -38.64 -15.11 26.10
C LEU A 102 -38.83 -16.42 25.36
N GLN A 103 -39.87 -17.15 25.73
CA GLN A 103 -40.21 -18.43 25.11
C GLN A 103 -41.44 -18.22 24.22
N SER A 104 -41.28 -18.41 22.92
CA SER A 104 -42.35 -18.49 21.93
C SER A 104 -42.44 -19.93 21.42
N ASP A 105 -43.59 -20.34 20.89
CA ASP A 105 -43.84 -21.73 20.43
C ASP A 105 -42.78 -22.23 19.42
N ASP A 106 -42.16 -21.32 18.65
CA ASP A 106 -41.17 -21.64 17.61
C ASP A 106 -39.72 -21.27 17.98
N MET A 107 -39.47 -20.46 19.02
CA MET A 107 -38.13 -19.93 19.32
C MET A 107 -37.98 -19.47 20.77
N THR A 108 -36.83 -19.78 21.37
CA THR A 108 -36.38 -19.18 22.63
C THR A 108 -35.39 -18.07 22.32
N SER A 109 -35.63 -16.87 22.87
CA SER A 109 -34.74 -15.72 22.73
C SER A 109 -34.51 -15.02 24.06
N TRP A 110 -33.52 -14.15 24.12
CA TRP A 110 -33.15 -13.39 25.30
C TRP A 110 -33.24 -11.89 25.03
N LYS A 111 -33.68 -11.12 26.02
CA LYS A 111 -33.71 -9.65 25.99
C LYS A 111 -33.10 -9.07 27.27
N ALA A 112 -32.90 -7.76 27.27
CA ALA A 112 -32.57 -6.99 28.47
C ALA A 112 -33.57 -7.28 29.61
N ASP A 113 -33.08 -7.26 30.86
CA ASP A 113 -33.74 -7.95 31.98
C ASP A 113 -35.03 -7.29 32.46
N GLY A 114 -35.26 -6.02 32.09
CA GLY A 114 -36.49 -5.33 32.43
C GLY A 114 -36.79 -4.08 31.60
N PRO A 115 -38.01 -3.54 31.75
CA PRO A 115 -38.40 -2.27 31.14
C PRO A 115 -37.64 -1.06 31.71
N GLU A 116 -36.94 -1.22 32.83
CA GLU A 116 -36.05 -0.22 33.43
C GLU A 116 -34.61 -0.33 32.88
N GLU A 117 -34.31 -1.36 32.08
CA GLU A 117 -32.98 -1.65 31.52
C GLU A 117 -32.94 -1.55 29.98
N PHE A 118 -33.92 -0.87 29.36
CA PHE A 118 -33.87 -0.64 27.91
C PHE A 118 -32.67 0.20 27.48
N VAL A 119 -32.06 0.94 28.41
CA VAL A 119 -30.89 1.78 28.15
C VAL A 119 -29.75 1.40 29.10
N HIS A 120 -28.67 0.85 28.53
CA HIS A 120 -27.41 0.63 29.24
C HIS A 120 -26.51 1.85 29.04
N PHE A 121 -25.71 2.21 30.05
CA PHE A 121 -24.80 3.34 29.91
C PHE A 121 -23.35 3.00 30.21
N MET A 122 -22.47 3.75 29.57
CA MET A 122 -21.02 3.65 29.73
C MET A 122 -20.41 5.04 29.76
N ALA A 123 -19.57 5.31 30.75
CA ALA A 123 -18.81 6.55 30.83
C ALA A 123 -17.36 6.28 30.43
N CYS A 124 -16.77 7.17 29.63
CA CYS A 124 -15.35 7.18 29.32
C CYS A 124 -14.74 8.51 29.75
N THR A 125 -13.51 8.45 30.25
CA THR A 125 -12.71 9.62 30.59
C THR A 125 -11.48 9.69 29.70
N ASP A 126 -11.30 10.80 28.99
CA ASP A 126 -10.14 11.04 28.15
C ASP A 126 -9.16 11.99 28.85
N GLN A 127 -7.89 11.60 28.88
CA GLN A 127 -6.80 12.45 29.36
C GLN A 127 -5.64 12.42 28.38
N HIS A 128 -5.00 13.56 28.23
CA HIS A 128 -3.93 13.79 27.28
C HIS A 128 -2.72 14.40 27.98
N GLN A 129 -1.53 14.15 27.45
CA GLN A 129 -0.31 14.84 27.87
C GLN A 129 0.65 14.97 26.69
N PHE A 130 1.40 16.06 26.68
CA PHE A 130 2.52 16.23 25.76
C PHE A 130 3.84 16.12 26.50
N CYS A 131 4.84 15.57 25.83
CA CYS A 131 6.18 15.50 26.39
C CYS A 131 7.26 15.88 25.38
N ILE A 132 8.35 16.43 25.89
CA ILE A 132 9.61 16.60 25.16
C ILE A 132 10.37 15.28 25.25
N PRO A 133 10.82 14.69 24.13
CA PRO A 133 11.56 13.43 24.13
C PRO A 133 13.01 13.62 24.59
N GLN A 134 13.60 12.55 25.14
CA GLN A 134 15.02 12.53 25.50
C GLN A 134 15.91 12.60 24.25
N ALA A 135 17.00 13.38 24.32
CA ALA A 135 17.93 13.56 23.19
C ALA A 135 18.56 12.26 22.64
N LYS A 136 18.72 11.23 23.48
CA LYS A 136 19.32 9.93 23.09
C LYS A 136 18.30 8.86 22.72
N ASN A 137 17.08 8.96 23.24
CA ASN A 137 16.03 7.96 23.03
C ASN A 137 14.69 8.65 22.82
N PHE A 138 14.38 8.91 21.55
CA PHE A 138 13.22 9.71 21.15
C PHE A 138 11.87 9.12 21.54
N ARG A 139 11.81 7.84 21.96
CA ARG A 139 10.59 7.19 22.45
C ARG A 139 10.35 7.36 23.95
N ARG A 140 11.31 7.95 24.69
CA ARG A 140 11.17 8.19 26.13
C ARG A 140 10.99 9.69 26.40
N PRO A 141 10.07 10.06 27.30
CA PRO A 141 9.91 11.44 27.71
C PRO A 141 11.07 11.90 28.60
N GLU A 142 11.42 13.17 28.47
CA GLU A 142 12.30 13.88 29.41
C GLU A 142 11.47 14.76 30.36
N ILE A 143 10.60 15.60 29.79
CA ILE A 143 9.71 16.50 30.52
C ILE A 143 8.31 16.35 29.93
N CYS A 144 7.30 16.18 30.79
CA CYS A 144 5.89 16.04 30.39
C CYS A 144 5.02 17.10 31.05
N THR A 145 3.93 17.47 30.38
CA THR A 145 2.79 18.12 31.02
C THR A 145 2.11 17.17 32.01
N GLN A 146 1.29 17.72 32.90
CA GLN A 146 0.35 16.88 33.66
C GLN A 146 -0.66 16.25 32.70
N LEU A 147 -1.14 15.06 33.07
CA LEU A 147 -2.21 14.39 32.37
C LEU A 147 -3.51 15.16 32.66
N SER A 148 -4.16 15.69 31.62
CA SER A 148 -5.30 16.60 31.76
C SER A 148 -6.31 16.43 30.62
N GLY A 149 -7.49 17.01 30.76
CA GLY A 149 -8.47 17.13 29.66
C GLY A 149 -7.96 18.04 28.54
N TYR A 150 -8.61 17.97 27.39
CA TYR A 150 -8.25 18.66 26.16
C TYR A 150 -8.14 20.18 26.36
N ILE A 151 -9.18 20.84 26.86
CA ILE A 151 -9.18 22.31 27.05
C ILE A 151 -8.06 22.79 27.98
N PRO A 152 -7.93 22.31 29.23
CA PRO A 152 -6.89 22.79 30.14
C PRO A 152 -5.48 22.44 29.65
N LEU A 153 -5.31 21.30 28.97
CA LEU A 153 -4.03 20.95 28.36
C LEU A 153 -3.66 21.94 27.26
N CYS A 154 -4.54 22.13 26.27
CA CYS A 154 -4.27 22.96 25.10
C CYS A 154 -4.17 24.45 25.48
N GLY A 155 -4.92 24.91 26.49
CA GLY A 155 -4.80 26.26 27.04
C GLY A 155 -3.47 26.51 27.78
N SER A 156 -2.79 25.47 28.22
CA SER A 156 -1.52 25.57 28.98
C SER A 156 -0.25 25.40 28.13
N LEU A 157 -0.37 25.16 26.82
CA LEU A 157 0.78 24.88 25.95
C LEU A 157 1.84 25.98 25.94
N ASN A 158 1.41 27.25 26.01
CA ASN A 158 2.31 28.40 26.04
C ASN A 158 3.14 28.51 27.33
N ALA A 159 2.67 27.91 28.43
CA ALA A 159 3.39 27.90 29.71
C ALA A 159 4.41 26.75 29.78
N PHE A 160 4.30 25.76 28.89
CA PHE A 160 5.22 24.63 28.83
C PHE A 160 6.48 25.01 28.03
N PRO A 161 7.68 24.52 28.37
CA PRO A 161 8.95 24.95 27.76
C PRO A 161 9.18 24.35 26.36
N PHE A 162 8.21 24.48 25.45
CA PHE A 162 8.35 24.08 24.06
C PHE A 162 9.18 25.10 23.27
N ASN A 163 9.98 24.60 22.34
CA ASN A 163 10.53 25.45 21.29
C ASN A 163 9.41 25.85 20.29
N LYS A 164 9.67 26.84 19.43
CA LYS A 164 8.66 27.35 18.48
C LYS A 164 8.06 26.27 17.57
N MET A 165 8.84 25.28 17.17
CA MET A 165 8.38 24.18 16.30
C MET A 165 7.57 23.14 17.07
N GLN A 166 8.01 22.82 18.29
CA GLN A 166 7.29 21.93 19.19
C GLN A 166 5.94 22.51 19.60
N LEU A 167 5.90 23.82 19.89
CA LEU A 167 4.65 24.54 20.21
C LEU A 167 3.68 24.48 19.02
N ALA A 168 4.14 24.87 17.83
CA ALA A 168 3.31 24.79 16.62
C ALA A 168 2.83 23.37 16.32
N THR A 169 3.64 22.35 16.63
CA THR A 169 3.26 20.94 16.50
C THR A 169 2.19 20.55 17.52
N ALA A 170 2.35 20.97 18.77
CA ALA A 170 1.40 20.69 19.84
C ALA A 170 0.05 21.39 19.58
N GLU A 171 0.07 22.66 19.15
CA GLU A 171 -1.13 23.41 18.76
C GLU A 171 -1.86 22.74 17.58
N ARG A 172 -1.11 22.28 16.58
CA ARG A 172 -1.68 21.52 15.45
C ARG A 172 -2.33 20.23 15.92
N ILE A 173 -1.71 19.47 16.83
CA ILE A 173 -2.31 18.26 17.39
C ILE A 173 -3.55 18.62 18.21
N CYS A 174 -3.48 19.65 19.07
CA CYS A 174 -4.61 20.14 19.86
C CYS A 174 -5.82 20.47 19.00
N SER A 175 -5.63 21.14 17.85
CA SER A 175 -6.73 21.44 16.93
C SER A 175 -7.47 20.20 16.39
N GLN A 176 -6.85 19.02 16.46
CA GLN A 176 -7.43 17.74 16.04
C GLN A 176 -7.89 16.88 17.22
N LEU A 177 -7.41 17.14 18.44
CA LEU A 177 -7.81 16.38 19.63
C LEU A 177 -9.29 16.58 19.97
N SER A 178 -9.84 17.78 19.76
CA SER A 178 -11.27 18.05 19.98
C SER A 178 -12.18 17.14 19.15
N PHE A 179 -11.77 16.78 17.92
CA PHE A 179 -12.53 15.90 17.03
C PHE A 179 -12.20 14.41 17.22
N ALA A 180 -11.33 14.11 18.18
CA ALA A 180 -10.81 12.78 18.44
C ALA A 180 -11.10 12.32 19.88
N LEU A 181 -11.96 12.99 20.63
CA LEU A 181 -12.45 12.47 21.90
C LEU A 181 -13.29 11.19 21.69
N MET A 182 -13.59 10.47 22.76
CA MET A 182 -14.34 9.22 22.67
C MET A 182 -15.77 9.43 22.18
N ASP A 183 -16.44 10.51 22.59
CA ASP A 183 -17.80 10.84 22.12
C ASP A 183 -17.83 11.08 20.62
N GLU A 184 -16.81 11.75 20.10
CA GLU A 184 -16.63 12.02 18.68
C GLU A 184 -16.56 10.73 17.85
N ALA A 185 -16.04 9.63 18.41
CA ALA A 185 -16.01 8.35 17.71
C ALA A 185 -17.41 7.75 17.45
N VAL A 186 -18.43 8.16 18.21
CA VAL A 186 -19.81 7.66 18.11
C VAL A 186 -20.75 8.73 17.53
N SER A 187 -20.47 10.00 17.80
CA SER A 187 -21.28 11.14 17.37
C SER A 187 -21.49 11.15 15.85
N GLY A 188 -22.75 11.29 15.43
CA GLY A 188 -23.15 11.30 14.01
C GLY A 188 -23.22 9.94 13.32
N LEU A 189 -22.67 8.86 13.91
CA LEU A 189 -22.72 7.50 13.34
C LEU A 189 -23.93 6.69 13.83
N GLY A 190 -24.45 7.01 15.02
CA GLY A 190 -25.58 6.29 15.62
C GLY A 190 -25.27 4.79 15.78
N PRO A 191 -26.20 3.88 15.44
CA PRO A 191 -25.98 2.43 15.58
C PRO A 191 -24.77 1.90 14.79
N SER A 192 -24.38 2.56 13.69
CA SER A 192 -23.23 2.13 12.88
C SER A 192 -21.87 2.29 13.57
N ALA A 193 -21.83 2.95 14.73
CA ALA A 193 -20.66 2.99 15.59
C ALA A 193 -20.38 1.65 16.32
N LEU A 194 -21.38 0.77 16.41
CA LEU A 194 -21.30 -0.50 17.14
C LEU A 194 -20.91 -1.65 16.20
N LEU A 195 -19.92 -2.44 16.60
CA LEU A 195 -19.59 -3.74 15.99
C LEU A 195 -20.73 -4.75 16.19
N ALA A 196 -21.47 -4.67 17.30
CA ALA A 196 -22.61 -5.54 17.59
C ALA A 196 -23.65 -5.54 16.47
N VAL A 197 -23.81 -4.42 15.75
CA VAL A 197 -24.77 -4.31 14.64
C VAL A 197 -24.43 -5.24 13.47
N GLU A 198 -23.17 -5.64 13.29
CA GLU A 198 -22.77 -6.60 12.26
C GLU A 198 -23.36 -8.00 12.50
N HIS A 199 -23.72 -8.32 13.75
CA HIS A 199 -24.33 -9.58 14.15
C HIS A 199 -25.87 -9.54 14.10
N VAL A 200 -26.47 -8.39 13.82
CA VAL A 200 -27.93 -8.21 13.83
C VAL A 200 -28.51 -8.44 12.45
N VAL A 201 -29.46 -9.37 12.37
CA VAL A 201 -30.33 -9.54 11.20
C VAL A 201 -31.77 -9.26 11.64
N THR A 202 -32.39 -8.23 11.06
CA THR A 202 -33.70 -7.71 11.48
C THR A 202 -33.71 -7.21 12.94
N LEU A 203 -34.25 -7.98 13.88
CA LEU A 203 -34.24 -7.71 15.32
C LEU A 203 -33.62 -8.88 16.10
N ILE A 204 -32.92 -9.78 15.42
CA ILE A 204 -32.32 -10.97 16.03
C ILE A 204 -30.80 -10.85 15.89
N SER A 205 -30.09 -11.07 16.98
CA SER A 205 -28.64 -11.11 17.05
C SER A 205 -28.19 -12.46 17.60
N ASP A 206 -26.99 -12.88 17.22
CA ASP A 206 -26.31 -13.98 17.92
C ASP A 206 -25.93 -13.54 19.35
N SER A 207 -25.68 -14.50 20.24
CA SER A 207 -25.15 -14.22 21.57
C SER A 207 -23.78 -13.54 21.49
N LEU A 208 -23.57 -12.51 22.28
CA LEU A 208 -22.30 -11.77 22.31
C LEU A 208 -21.39 -12.31 23.42
N PRO A 209 -20.06 -12.35 23.20
CA PRO A 209 -19.09 -12.65 24.26
C PRO A 209 -19.16 -11.65 25.42
N ILE A 210 -18.77 -12.08 26.63
CA ILE A 210 -18.73 -11.23 27.84
C ILE A 210 -17.78 -10.01 27.74
N ASP A 211 -16.80 -10.06 26.83
CA ASP A 211 -15.83 -9.01 26.57
C ASP A 211 -16.20 -8.12 25.37
N HIS A 212 -17.42 -8.25 24.84
CA HIS A 212 -17.81 -7.55 23.62
C HIS A 212 -17.78 -6.02 23.78
N TRP A 213 -18.23 -5.49 24.92
CA TRP A 213 -18.11 -4.06 25.24
C TRP A 213 -16.66 -3.55 25.20
N MET A 214 -15.68 -4.39 25.56
CA MET A 214 -14.28 -4.00 25.50
C MET A 214 -13.80 -3.86 24.05
N ARG A 215 -14.33 -4.68 23.15
CA ARG A 215 -14.03 -4.61 21.71
C ARG A 215 -14.64 -3.37 21.08
N GLU A 216 -15.87 -3.02 21.45
CA GLU A 216 -16.53 -1.78 21.05
C GLU A 216 -15.70 -0.56 21.44
N VAL A 217 -15.34 -0.45 22.73
CA VAL A 217 -14.53 0.67 23.23
C VAL A 217 -13.15 0.71 22.57
N SER A 218 -12.51 -0.45 22.37
CA SER A 218 -11.21 -0.51 21.67
C SER A 218 -11.32 -0.07 20.22
N TYR A 219 -12.44 -0.36 19.56
CA TYR A 219 -12.72 0.07 18.20
C TYR A 219 -12.96 1.58 18.13
N TRP A 220 -13.77 2.15 19.04
CA TRP A 220 -13.97 3.59 19.15
C TRP A 220 -12.66 4.34 19.43
N PHE A 221 -11.84 3.80 20.32
CA PHE A 221 -10.51 4.34 20.58
C PHE A 221 -9.61 4.30 19.33
N ALA A 222 -9.63 3.21 18.55
CA ALA A 222 -8.91 3.15 17.29
C ALA A 222 -9.42 4.14 16.23
N ILE A 223 -10.74 4.34 16.12
CA ILE A 223 -11.35 5.38 15.28
C ILE A 223 -10.83 6.75 15.69
N SER A 224 -10.83 7.03 16.99
CA SER A 224 -10.43 8.32 17.54
C SER A 224 -8.95 8.64 17.22
N LEU A 225 -8.04 7.66 17.34
CA LEU A 225 -6.64 7.83 16.93
C LEU A 225 -6.48 8.01 15.42
N SER A 226 -7.30 7.32 14.64
CA SER A 226 -7.33 7.46 13.18
C SER A 226 -7.78 8.87 12.76
N ARG A 227 -8.70 9.50 13.52
CA ARG A 227 -9.09 10.90 13.32
C ARG A 227 -7.92 11.86 13.56
N VAL A 228 -7.12 11.65 14.62
CA VAL A 228 -5.90 12.45 14.84
C VAL A 228 -4.95 12.32 13.65
N GLN A 229 -4.66 11.10 13.19
CA GLN A 229 -3.78 10.87 12.04
C GLN A 229 -4.31 11.55 10.77
N ARG A 230 -5.60 11.38 10.47
CA ARG A 230 -6.25 11.98 9.31
C ARG A 230 -6.25 13.51 9.37
N GLY A 231 -6.61 14.08 10.52
CA GLY A 231 -6.67 15.53 10.73
C GLY A 231 -5.32 16.20 10.53
N LEU A 232 -4.25 15.58 11.03
CA LEU A 232 -2.89 16.03 10.75
C LEU A 232 -2.57 15.98 9.26
N ILE A 233 -2.94 14.93 8.54
CA ILE A 233 -2.69 14.86 7.08
C ILE A 233 -3.48 15.95 6.33
N GLN A 234 -4.76 16.13 6.67
CA GLN A 234 -5.63 17.13 6.06
C GLN A 234 -5.13 18.56 6.28
N TYR A 235 -4.52 18.85 7.42
CA TYR A 235 -3.88 20.15 7.66
C TYR A 235 -2.82 20.49 6.60
N ALA A 236 -2.06 19.51 6.12
CA ALA A 236 -1.02 19.72 5.10
C ALA A 236 -1.56 19.60 3.66
N ALA A 237 -2.48 18.68 3.41
CA ALA A 237 -3.05 18.45 2.07
C ALA A 237 -4.15 19.46 1.70
N GLY A 238 -4.76 20.11 2.68
CA GLY A 238 -6.00 20.84 2.53
C GLY A 238 -7.23 19.94 2.70
N PRO A 239 -8.41 20.53 2.97
CA PRO A 239 -9.66 19.79 3.01
C PRO A 239 -10.01 19.26 1.61
N ALA A 240 -10.59 18.05 1.56
CA ALA A 240 -11.01 17.44 0.29
C ALA A 240 -12.15 18.23 -0.37
N GLU A 241 -13.02 18.82 0.44
CA GLU A 241 -14.12 19.67 0.01
C GLU A 241 -14.11 20.96 0.82
N ILE A 242 -14.23 22.10 0.14
CA ILE A 242 -14.36 23.41 0.76
C ILE A 242 -15.83 23.81 0.64
N PRO A 243 -16.58 23.88 1.75
CA PRO A 243 -17.95 24.36 1.72
C PRO A 243 -18.06 25.74 1.07
N HIS A 244 -19.16 26.00 0.37
CA HIS A 244 -19.37 27.29 -0.30
C HIS A 244 -19.30 28.44 0.71
N GLY A 245 -18.51 29.47 0.40
CA GLY A 245 -18.30 30.64 1.27
C GLY A 245 -17.16 30.50 2.29
N MET A 246 -16.53 29.32 2.39
CA MET A 246 -15.34 29.12 3.23
C MET A 246 -14.05 29.28 2.42
N SER A 247 -12.99 29.74 3.06
CA SER A 247 -11.65 29.83 2.47
C SER A 247 -10.61 29.14 3.34
N VAL A 248 -9.61 28.53 2.70
CA VAL A 248 -8.49 27.91 3.40
C VAL A 248 -7.51 29.01 3.78
N VAL A 249 -7.30 29.18 5.08
CA VAL A 249 -6.36 30.17 5.62
C VAL A 249 -5.03 29.47 5.94
N PRO A 250 -3.91 29.89 5.33
CA PRO A 250 -2.60 29.34 5.67
C PRO A 250 -2.16 29.82 7.06
N PRO A 251 -1.23 29.11 7.72
CA PRO A 251 -0.73 29.52 9.03
C PRO A 251 -0.03 30.88 8.98
N SER A 252 -0.33 31.76 9.94
CA SER A 252 0.34 33.06 10.12
C SER A 252 1.83 32.89 10.43
N ASP A 253 2.14 31.92 11.29
CA ASP A 253 3.45 31.75 11.86
C ASP A 253 4.41 30.99 10.94
N GLU A 254 5.69 31.35 11.02
CA GLU A 254 6.75 30.72 10.23
C GLU A 254 6.85 29.22 10.53
N ALA A 255 6.72 28.83 11.81
CA ALA A 255 6.76 27.44 12.23
C ALA A 255 5.60 26.63 11.62
N GLY A 256 4.38 27.18 11.63
CA GLY A 256 3.21 26.56 10.99
C GLY A 256 3.40 26.36 9.49
N ARG A 257 3.96 27.36 8.79
CA ARG A 257 4.29 27.25 7.36
C ARG A 257 5.35 26.19 7.05
N GLN A 258 6.32 25.99 7.93
CA GLN A 258 7.30 24.91 7.81
C GLN A 258 6.65 23.54 8.02
N LEU A 259 5.70 23.42 8.96
CA LEU A 259 4.98 22.18 9.24
C LEU A 259 4.13 21.69 8.05
N CYS A 260 3.63 22.58 7.19
CA CYS A 260 2.92 22.19 5.96
C CYS A 260 3.80 21.37 5.01
N LYS A 261 5.11 21.67 4.96
CA LYS A 261 6.08 20.94 4.10
C LYS A 261 6.71 19.73 4.80
N ALA A 262 6.41 19.55 6.09
CA ALA A 262 6.99 18.52 6.91
C ALA A 262 6.09 17.28 7.04
N GLN A 263 4.93 17.20 6.41
CA GLN A 263 4.11 15.98 6.49
C GLN A 263 4.66 14.88 5.57
N LYS A 264 4.93 13.70 6.13
CA LYS A 264 5.19 12.46 5.40
C LYS A 264 4.05 11.49 5.65
N ILE A 265 3.53 10.92 4.56
CA ILE A 265 2.52 9.86 4.62
C ILE A 265 3.06 8.64 3.88
N ARG A 266 2.63 7.45 4.29
CA ARG A 266 2.82 6.25 3.47
C ARG A 266 1.84 6.34 2.32
N ALA A 267 2.36 6.36 1.09
CA ALA A 267 1.53 6.29 -0.10
C ALA A 267 1.02 4.85 -0.26
N ASN A 268 -0.21 4.60 0.18
CA ASN A 268 -0.88 3.30 0.03
C ASN A 268 -1.52 3.22 -1.36
N GLY A 269 -0.68 3.16 -2.41
CA GLY A 269 -1.11 3.07 -3.81
C GLY A 269 -0.59 4.21 -4.70
N GLY A 270 -0.40 3.92 -5.99
CA GLY A 270 0.03 4.89 -7.02
C GLY A 270 1.54 5.04 -7.21
N TYR A 271 2.36 4.63 -6.23
CA TYR A 271 3.82 4.69 -6.31
C TYR A 271 4.44 3.39 -5.81
N GLN A 272 5.34 2.79 -6.59
CA GLN A 272 6.14 1.63 -6.20
C GLN A 272 7.60 2.06 -6.04
N SER A 273 8.23 1.67 -4.94
CA SER A 273 9.66 1.93 -4.72
C SER A 273 10.50 0.87 -5.45
N TYR A 274 11.21 1.28 -6.49
CA TYR A 274 12.18 0.42 -7.20
C TYR A 274 13.60 0.76 -6.74
N SER A 275 14.46 -0.26 -6.66
CA SER A 275 15.89 -0.05 -6.44
C SER A 275 16.53 0.52 -7.71
N VAL A 276 16.67 1.84 -7.77
CA VAL A 276 17.37 2.54 -8.86
C VAL A 276 18.78 1.98 -9.04
N LEU A 277 19.46 1.69 -7.93
CA LEU A 277 20.79 1.07 -7.94
C LEU A 277 20.78 -0.30 -8.62
N GLY A 278 19.81 -1.17 -8.31
CA GLY A 278 19.69 -2.48 -8.96
C GLY A 278 19.42 -2.36 -10.46
N LEU A 279 18.56 -1.41 -10.85
CA LEU A 279 18.23 -1.15 -12.25
C LEU A 279 19.46 -0.63 -13.01
N CYS A 280 20.24 0.28 -12.42
CA CYS A 280 21.50 0.76 -12.99
C CYS A 280 22.52 -0.36 -13.17
N ILE A 281 22.67 -1.26 -12.20
CA ILE A 281 23.62 -2.39 -12.30
C ILE A 281 23.23 -3.29 -13.48
N ILE A 282 21.96 -3.69 -13.59
CA ILE A 282 21.50 -4.56 -14.67
C ILE A 282 21.73 -3.90 -16.04
N LEU A 283 21.42 -2.60 -16.16
CA LEU A 283 21.55 -1.87 -17.42
C LEU A 283 23.03 -1.71 -17.81
N VAL A 284 23.90 -1.34 -16.87
CA VAL A 284 25.33 -1.17 -17.12
C VAL A 284 25.99 -2.50 -17.48
N PHE A 285 25.77 -3.56 -16.70
CA PHE A 285 26.36 -4.88 -16.99
C PHE A 285 25.79 -5.47 -18.27
N GLY A 286 24.49 -5.34 -18.52
CA GLY A 286 23.85 -5.82 -19.75
C GLY A 286 24.41 -5.13 -21.00
N VAL A 287 24.52 -3.80 -20.96
CA VAL A 287 25.13 -3.03 -22.06
C VAL A 287 26.60 -3.37 -22.23
N ALA A 288 27.36 -3.52 -21.14
CA ALA A 288 28.77 -3.90 -21.20
C ALA A 288 28.95 -5.27 -21.88
N ILE A 289 28.12 -6.27 -21.54
CA ILE A 289 28.15 -7.60 -22.16
C ILE A 289 27.87 -7.51 -23.67
N ILE A 290 26.82 -6.78 -24.07
CA ILE A 290 26.46 -6.60 -25.48
C ILE A 290 27.58 -5.91 -26.25
N LEU A 291 28.13 -4.82 -25.70
CA LEU A 291 29.25 -4.09 -26.30
C LEU A 291 30.49 -4.96 -26.41
N THR A 292 30.82 -5.76 -25.38
CA THR A 292 31.94 -6.70 -25.48
C THR A 292 31.71 -7.72 -26.57
N SER A 293 30.50 -8.27 -26.72
CA SER A 293 30.19 -9.23 -27.79
C SER A 293 30.36 -8.60 -29.18
N TRP A 294 29.91 -7.37 -29.38
CA TRP A 294 30.01 -6.66 -30.66
C TRP A 294 31.44 -6.29 -31.03
N VAL A 295 32.27 -5.98 -30.04
CA VAL A 295 33.64 -5.50 -30.26
C VAL A 295 34.65 -6.65 -30.38
N LEU A 296 34.35 -7.81 -29.79
CA LEU A 296 35.26 -8.95 -29.77
C LEU A 296 35.58 -9.49 -31.17
N GLU A 297 34.60 -9.65 -32.04
CA GLU A 297 34.78 -10.09 -33.43
C GLU A 297 35.66 -9.14 -34.27
N PRO A 298 35.34 -7.83 -34.39
CA PRO A 298 36.16 -6.91 -35.16
C PRO A 298 37.58 -6.73 -34.59
N ILE A 299 37.75 -6.69 -33.25
CA ILE A 299 39.07 -6.58 -32.64
C ILE A 299 39.90 -7.85 -32.88
N THR A 300 39.32 -9.04 -32.67
CA THR A 300 40.05 -10.30 -32.91
C THR A 300 40.42 -10.45 -34.38
N ASN A 301 39.54 -10.04 -35.30
CA ASN A 301 39.83 -10.02 -36.73
C ASN A 301 40.93 -9.02 -37.11
N PHE A 302 40.92 -7.81 -36.53
CA PHE A 302 41.93 -6.78 -36.77
C PHE A 302 43.31 -7.18 -36.22
N LEU A 303 43.38 -7.61 -34.95
CA LEU A 303 44.62 -8.03 -34.30
C LEU A 303 45.23 -9.25 -34.99
N ARG A 304 44.41 -10.23 -35.38
CA ARG A 304 44.90 -11.43 -36.08
C ARG A 304 45.35 -11.13 -37.51
N LYS A 305 44.73 -10.18 -38.22
CA LYS A 305 45.14 -9.80 -39.59
C LYS A 305 46.46 -9.03 -39.61
N ASN A 306 46.70 -8.18 -38.61
CA ASN A 306 47.81 -7.23 -38.64
C ASN A 306 49.02 -7.61 -37.77
N TYR A 307 48.83 -8.39 -36.69
CA TYR A 307 49.89 -8.65 -35.71
C TYR A 307 50.27 -10.13 -35.53
N LEU A 308 49.36 -11.06 -35.81
CA LEU A 308 49.61 -12.50 -35.64
C LEU A 308 49.76 -13.15 -37.01
N ASN A 309 51.01 -13.23 -37.49
CA ASN A 309 51.35 -13.84 -38.79
C ASN A 309 51.19 -15.38 -38.81
N ASP A 310 50.85 -15.97 -37.67
CA ASP A 310 50.82 -17.41 -37.49
C ASP A 310 49.38 -17.95 -37.36
N ARG A 311 49.13 -18.99 -38.15
CA ARG A 311 47.92 -19.85 -38.21
C ARG A 311 46.74 -19.39 -39.07
N LYS A 312 47.00 -19.10 -40.35
CA LYS A 312 45.96 -19.16 -41.43
C LYS A 312 45.10 -20.43 -41.33
N ARG A 313 45.71 -21.58 -40.99
CA ARG A 313 45.00 -22.86 -40.83
C ARG A 313 43.95 -22.89 -39.71
N ARG A 314 44.28 -22.41 -38.50
CA ARG A 314 43.32 -22.39 -37.38
C ARG A 314 42.17 -21.41 -37.61
N ARG A 315 42.45 -20.30 -38.30
CA ARG A 315 41.41 -19.34 -38.71
C ARG A 315 40.47 -19.95 -39.73
N ILE A 316 40.99 -20.61 -40.76
CA ILE A 316 40.16 -21.30 -41.75
C ILE A 316 39.34 -22.40 -41.07
N GLN A 317 39.91 -23.17 -40.13
CA GLN A 317 39.14 -24.14 -39.34
C GLN A 317 37.99 -23.49 -38.56
N TRP A 318 38.26 -22.41 -37.83
CA TRP A 318 37.23 -21.67 -37.11
C TRP A 318 36.13 -21.12 -38.03
N LEU A 319 36.49 -20.62 -39.21
CA LEU A 319 35.53 -20.14 -40.20
C LEU A 319 34.69 -21.29 -40.77
N LEU A 320 35.31 -22.43 -41.08
CA LEU A 320 34.63 -23.62 -41.61
C LEU A 320 33.68 -24.26 -40.59
N ASP A 321 33.96 -24.14 -39.29
CA ASP A 321 33.07 -24.55 -38.18
C ASP A 321 31.87 -23.60 -38.01
N GLY A 322 31.84 -22.47 -38.72
CA GLY A 322 30.70 -21.55 -38.73
C GLY A 322 29.46 -22.20 -39.34
N LYS A 323 28.27 -21.92 -38.76
CA LYS A 323 27.00 -22.53 -39.20
C LYS A 323 26.74 -22.39 -40.71
N LEU A 324 27.02 -21.21 -41.26
CA LEU A 324 26.81 -20.93 -42.69
C LEU A 324 27.84 -21.64 -43.58
N GLN A 325 29.09 -21.78 -43.12
CA GLN A 325 30.12 -22.52 -43.86
C GLN A 325 29.89 -24.03 -43.81
N MET A 326 29.40 -24.59 -42.69
CA MET A 326 28.98 -25.99 -42.62
C MET A 326 27.83 -26.27 -43.59
N LEU A 327 26.82 -25.40 -43.63
CA LEU A 327 25.72 -25.51 -44.58
C LEU A 327 26.20 -25.42 -46.03
N ARG A 328 27.13 -24.50 -46.33
CA ARG A 328 27.79 -24.41 -47.63
C ARG A 328 28.48 -25.71 -48.03
N MET A 329 29.28 -26.31 -47.14
CA MET A 329 29.99 -27.56 -47.41
C MET A 329 29.03 -28.72 -47.70
N ALA A 330 27.90 -28.78 -46.99
CA ALA A 330 26.85 -29.76 -47.25
C ALA A 330 26.20 -29.57 -48.63
N TYR A 331 25.90 -28.32 -49.02
CA TYR A 331 25.36 -28.02 -50.35
C TYR A 331 26.38 -28.26 -51.47
N GLU A 332 27.66 -27.92 -51.27
CA GLU A 332 28.72 -28.22 -52.24
C GLU A 332 28.89 -29.73 -52.44
N TYR A 333 28.82 -30.52 -51.36
CA TYR A 333 28.87 -31.98 -51.44
C TYR A 333 27.66 -32.53 -52.22
N ALA A 334 26.48 -31.94 -52.00
CA ALA A 334 25.28 -32.23 -52.79
C ALA A 334 25.31 -31.62 -54.20
N GLY A 335 26.39 -30.96 -54.64
CA GLY A 335 26.48 -30.38 -55.99
C GLY A 335 25.55 -29.18 -56.23
N VAL A 336 25.17 -28.46 -55.18
CA VAL A 336 24.23 -27.32 -55.20
C VAL A 336 25.00 -25.99 -55.03
N GLY A 337 24.88 -25.12 -56.03
CA GLY A 337 25.37 -23.74 -56.04
C GLY A 337 26.87 -23.56 -56.30
N ASP A 338 27.22 -22.50 -57.04
CA ASP A 338 28.60 -22.07 -57.21
C ASP A 338 28.94 -21.02 -56.13
N TRP A 339 29.71 -21.42 -55.12
CA TRP A 339 29.98 -20.58 -53.95
C TRP A 339 31.24 -19.72 -54.09
N ILE A 340 31.11 -18.44 -53.76
CA ILE A 340 32.21 -17.47 -53.64
C ILE A 340 32.39 -17.05 -52.17
N LYS A 341 33.51 -16.38 -51.87
CA LYS A 341 33.88 -15.94 -50.50
C LYS A 341 33.97 -17.09 -49.51
N LYS A 342 34.60 -18.19 -49.94
CA LYS A 342 34.79 -19.43 -49.16
C LYS A 342 35.69 -19.26 -47.92
N ASP A 343 36.38 -18.13 -47.84
CA ASP A 343 37.29 -17.72 -46.77
C ASP A 343 36.71 -16.59 -45.87
N GLU A 344 35.45 -16.19 -46.10
CA GLU A 344 34.71 -15.26 -45.24
C GLU A 344 33.73 -16.01 -44.33
N GLU A 345 33.08 -15.33 -43.39
CA GLU A 345 32.11 -15.95 -42.47
C GLU A 345 30.78 -16.28 -43.16
N THR A 346 30.40 -15.44 -44.14
CA THR A 346 29.16 -15.55 -44.91
C THR A 346 29.48 -15.95 -46.35
N PRO A 347 29.39 -17.24 -46.72
CA PRO A 347 29.56 -17.67 -48.10
C PRO A 347 28.37 -17.21 -48.95
N VAL A 348 28.63 -16.79 -50.17
CA VAL A 348 27.60 -16.27 -51.09
C VAL A 348 27.55 -17.16 -52.32
N VAL A 349 26.35 -17.49 -52.78
CA VAL A 349 26.16 -18.21 -54.05
C VAL A 349 26.26 -17.19 -55.20
N GLN A 350 27.15 -17.43 -56.15
CA GLN A 350 27.32 -16.58 -57.32
C GLN A 350 26.19 -16.82 -58.34
N ASN A 351 25.92 -18.08 -58.66
CA ASN A 351 24.85 -18.49 -59.56
C ASN A 351 24.06 -19.64 -58.92
N LEU A 352 22.74 -19.46 -58.79
CA LEU A 352 21.85 -20.45 -58.21
C LEU A 352 21.32 -21.36 -59.32
N ASN A 353 22.18 -22.20 -59.89
CA ASN A 353 21.83 -23.05 -61.03
C ASN A 353 21.09 -24.33 -60.64
N LYS A 354 21.22 -24.75 -59.38
CA LYS A 354 20.64 -25.97 -58.83
C LYS A 354 20.06 -25.67 -57.47
N ILE A 355 18.92 -26.31 -57.16
CA ILE A 355 18.26 -26.21 -55.86
C ILE A 355 18.10 -27.59 -55.24
N PHE A 356 18.20 -27.61 -53.92
CA PHE A 356 17.89 -28.80 -53.13
C PHE A 356 16.38 -28.94 -52.98
N VAL A 357 15.83 -30.11 -53.32
CA VAL A 357 14.37 -30.34 -53.26
C VAL A 357 14.01 -31.14 -52.02
N PHE A 358 13.18 -30.56 -51.16
CA PHE A 358 12.63 -31.26 -50.00
C PHE A 358 11.55 -32.26 -50.43
N PRO A 359 11.46 -33.43 -49.77
CA PRO A 359 10.40 -34.39 -50.03
C PRO A 359 9.02 -33.77 -49.75
N VAL A 360 8.06 -33.98 -50.65
CA VAL A 360 6.72 -33.38 -50.60
C VAL A 360 5.90 -33.87 -49.39
N ASN A 361 6.24 -35.04 -48.83
CA ASN A 361 5.64 -35.60 -47.60
C ASN A 361 6.70 -36.39 -46.80
N PRO A 362 7.46 -35.74 -45.91
CA PRO A 362 8.48 -36.43 -45.10
C PRO A 362 7.82 -37.32 -44.04
N ASN A 363 8.30 -38.54 -43.89
CA ASN A 363 7.93 -39.40 -42.76
C ASN A 363 8.73 -38.97 -41.52
N ALA A 364 8.08 -38.79 -40.36
CA ALA A 364 8.76 -38.37 -39.13
C ALA A 364 9.79 -39.39 -38.62
N SER A 365 9.59 -40.69 -38.89
CA SER A 365 10.54 -41.75 -38.50
C SER A 365 11.68 -41.98 -39.51
N ASP A 366 11.53 -41.48 -40.73
CA ASP A 366 12.54 -41.51 -41.79
C ASP A 366 12.30 -40.31 -42.73
N PRO A 367 12.93 -39.16 -42.47
CA PRO A 367 12.72 -37.94 -43.25
C PRO A 367 13.24 -38.03 -44.69
N GLY A 368 13.73 -39.20 -45.15
CA GLY A 368 13.82 -39.51 -46.57
C GLY A 368 15.10 -39.06 -47.27
N TRP A 369 16.23 -39.00 -46.56
CA TRP A 369 17.54 -38.78 -47.17
C TRP A 369 17.98 -40.04 -47.94
N ARG A 370 17.83 -40.06 -49.26
CA ARG A 370 18.31 -41.15 -50.13
C ARG A 370 19.43 -40.65 -51.04
N GLU A 371 20.45 -41.49 -51.24
CA GLU A 371 21.50 -41.26 -52.23
C GLU A 371 21.02 -41.73 -53.63
N PRO A 372 21.30 -40.95 -54.70
CA PRO A 372 21.86 -39.60 -54.68
C PRO A 372 20.84 -38.53 -54.26
N CYS A 373 21.31 -37.43 -53.66
CA CYS A 373 20.48 -36.31 -53.21
C CYS A 373 19.60 -35.78 -54.35
N PRO A 374 18.30 -35.50 -54.11
CA PRO A 374 17.40 -34.98 -55.14
C PRO A 374 17.73 -33.51 -55.44
N ILE A 375 18.48 -33.29 -56.51
CA ILE A 375 18.89 -31.98 -56.99
C ILE A 375 18.14 -31.71 -58.30
N GLN A 376 17.55 -30.52 -58.43
CA GLN A 376 16.93 -30.07 -59.67
C GLN A 376 17.62 -28.80 -60.15
N ASP A 377 17.67 -28.62 -61.48
CA ASP A 377 18.09 -27.35 -62.05
C ASP A 377 17.11 -26.27 -61.60
N ALA A 378 17.64 -25.15 -61.13
CA ALA A 378 16.84 -24.02 -60.72
C ALA A 378 16.10 -23.49 -61.93
N VAL A 379 14.78 -23.68 -61.97
CA VAL A 379 13.93 -23.08 -62.99
C VAL A 379 13.96 -21.58 -62.76
N VAL A 380 14.75 -20.85 -63.56
CA VAL A 380 14.56 -19.42 -63.72
C VAL A 380 13.21 -19.27 -64.41
N PRO A 381 12.19 -18.62 -63.82
CA PRO A 381 10.99 -18.31 -64.57
C PRO A 381 11.42 -17.37 -65.70
N LEU A 382 11.32 -17.84 -66.93
CA LEU A 382 11.36 -17.01 -68.12
C LEU A 382 10.28 -15.94 -67.93
N SER A 383 10.70 -14.70 -67.75
CA SER A 383 9.84 -13.54 -67.88
C SER A 383 9.38 -13.48 -69.33
N ASP A 384 8.12 -13.84 -69.59
CA ASP A 384 7.47 -13.47 -70.84
C ASP A 384 7.28 -11.94 -70.87
N GLY A 385 8.12 -11.29 -71.67
CA GLY A 385 7.82 -10.08 -72.43
C GLY A 385 7.69 -8.74 -71.70
N GLN A 386 8.76 -7.92 -71.71
CA GLN A 386 8.81 -6.64 -72.44
C GLN A 386 10.12 -5.86 -72.16
N GLN A 387 10.47 -4.99 -73.11
CA GLN A 387 11.77 -4.41 -73.41
C GLN A 387 12.35 -3.41 -72.38
N ASN A 388 13.70 -3.37 -72.35
CA ASN A 388 14.60 -2.23 -72.11
C ASN A 388 14.43 -1.34 -70.85
N THR A 389 15.32 -1.49 -69.85
CA THR A 389 16.44 -0.56 -69.50
C THR A 389 16.98 -0.79 -68.07
N THR A 390 18.32 -0.88 -67.94
CA THR A 390 19.21 -0.71 -66.76
C THR A 390 19.01 -1.54 -65.46
N PRO A 391 20.07 -2.16 -64.88
CA PRO A 391 19.96 -2.97 -63.67
C PRO A 391 20.21 -2.14 -62.39
N GLU A 392 19.22 -2.12 -61.50
CA GLU A 392 19.40 -1.75 -60.09
C GLU A 392 19.23 -3.02 -59.24
N THR A 393 20.30 -3.45 -58.58
CA THR A 393 20.33 -4.62 -57.70
C THR A 393 19.63 -4.32 -56.37
N LYS A 394 18.50 -4.98 -56.10
CA LYS A 394 17.93 -5.11 -54.74
C LYS A 394 17.81 -6.59 -54.35
N PRO A 395 18.18 -6.97 -53.11
CA PRO A 395 18.09 -8.34 -52.63
C PRO A 395 16.64 -8.67 -52.22
N LEU A 396 16.13 -9.81 -52.68
CA LEU A 396 14.84 -10.37 -52.26
C LEU A 396 15.01 -11.11 -50.92
N ILE A 397 14.50 -10.51 -49.85
CA ILE A 397 14.14 -11.20 -48.61
C ILE A 397 12.60 -11.31 -48.64
N SER A 398 12.05 -12.52 -48.77
CA SER A 398 10.61 -12.74 -48.58
C SER A 398 10.35 -13.17 -47.13
N SER A 399 9.60 -12.34 -46.42
CA SER A 399 9.05 -12.61 -45.10
C SER A 399 7.84 -13.54 -45.21
N HIS A 400 7.89 -14.71 -44.58
CA HIS A 400 6.69 -15.51 -44.30
C HIS A 400 6.04 -15.00 -43.02
N THR A 401 4.90 -14.32 -43.16
CA THR A 401 3.95 -14.05 -42.09
C THR A 401 3.14 -15.31 -41.80
N THR A 402 3.22 -15.81 -40.57
CA THR A 402 2.29 -16.79 -40.00
C THR A 402 1.31 -16.05 -39.10
N THR A 403 0.03 -16.11 -39.46
CA THR A 403 -1.11 -15.75 -38.62
C THR A 403 -1.41 -16.92 -37.69
N ASP A 404 -1.24 -16.71 -36.38
CA ASP A 404 -1.73 -17.63 -35.35
C ASP A 404 -3.01 -17.04 -34.74
N GLU A 405 -4.12 -17.76 -34.96
CA GLU A 405 -5.35 -17.62 -34.18
C GLU A 405 -5.14 -18.28 -32.81
N GLY A 406 -5.22 -17.48 -31.74
CA GLY A 406 -5.14 -17.95 -30.37
C GLY A 406 -6.33 -17.48 -29.56
N ASN A 407 -7.31 -18.36 -29.40
CA ASN A 407 -8.37 -18.27 -28.38
C ASN A 407 -7.75 -18.22 -26.97
N ARG A 408 -7.95 -17.10 -26.26
CA ARG A 408 -8.43 -17.05 -24.88
C ARG A 408 -8.80 -15.64 -24.45
#